data_AF-A0A5Q2NRZ6-F1
#
_entry.id   AF-A0A5Q2NRZ6-F1
#
_cell.length_a   1.000
_cell.length_b   1.000
_cell.length_c   1.000
_cell.angle_alpha   90.00
_cell.angle_beta   90.00
_cell.angle_gamma   90.00
#
_symmetry.space_group_name_H-M   'P 1'
#
loop_
_entity.id
_entity.type
_entity.pdbx_description
1 polymer ?
#
loop_
_entity_poly.entity_id
_entity_poly.type
_entity_poly.pdbx_seq_one_letter_code
_entity_poly.pdbx_strand_id
1 'polypeptide(L)'
;MASNPAYVPFTFLLAAALIALLGIGWAQRKKRLGRGVLIVSPLAAAFLLLYFWHIPFHDAARSVLAPSRSYSCELDGDGSRTLEPFTIPLPKRTVFKGKTNACSPFYRTYATADEFNRLYGSQLKDWKRSGAIAGWTRIEPEAAGDGSAWTSEGFDARLNDGRIVSIRMRTATGESGGRMVAIDIPATTGGLAR
;
A
#
# COMPACT_ATOMS: atom_id res chain seq x y z
N MET A 1 18.63 -1.38 7.58
CA MET A 1 17.93 -2.40 6.77
C MET A 1 17.38 -3.45 7.74
N ALA A 2 16.12 -3.33 8.14
CA ALA A 2 15.51 -4.34 9.01
C ALA A 2 15.18 -5.57 8.15
N SER A 3 16.00 -6.61 8.24
CA SER A 3 15.69 -7.92 7.67
C SER A 3 14.50 -8.48 8.43
N ASN A 4 13.38 -8.71 7.75
CA ASN A 4 12.26 -9.41 8.35
C ASN A 4 12.73 -10.85 8.62
N PRO A 5 12.74 -11.34 9.88
CA PRO A 5 13.31 -12.66 10.21
C PRO A 5 12.65 -13.82 9.46
N ALA A 6 11.43 -13.62 8.96
CA ALA A 6 10.72 -14.57 8.11
C ALA A 6 11.43 -14.88 6.76
N TYR A 7 12.33 -14.02 6.28
CA TYR A 7 13.03 -14.24 5.00
C TYR A 7 14.27 -15.15 5.12
N VAL A 8 14.77 -15.38 6.34
CA VAL A 8 15.91 -16.25 6.60
C VAL A 8 15.67 -17.70 6.13
N PRO A 9 14.58 -18.40 6.51
CA PRO A 9 14.33 -19.77 6.03
C PRO A 9 14.16 -19.83 4.50
N PHE A 10 13.58 -18.79 3.89
CA PHE A 10 13.43 -18.72 2.43
C PHE A 10 14.79 -18.65 1.73
N THR A 11 15.75 -17.88 2.26
CA THR A 11 17.10 -17.82 1.68
C THR A 11 17.83 -19.17 1.71
N PHE A 12 17.68 -19.95 2.79
CA PHE A 12 18.27 -21.29 2.88
C PHE A 12 17.65 -22.26 1.86
N LEU A 13 16.32 -22.25 1.72
CA LEU A 13 15.63 -23.07 0.71
C LEU A 13 16.04 -22.68 -0.71
N LEU A 14 16.15 -21.38 -0.99
CA LEU A 14 16.58 -20.89 -2.31
C LEU A 14 18.02 -21.29 -2.61
N ALA A 15 18.93 -21.19 -1.63
CA ALA A 15 20.32 -21.64 -1.77
C ALA A 15 20.42 -23.14 -2.04
N ALA A 16 19.65 -23.97 -1.31
CA ALA A 16 19.61 -25.41 -1.54
C ALA A 16 19.09 -25.75 -2.95
N ALA A 17 18.03 -25.09 -3.41
CA ALA A 17 17.50 -25.25 -4.75
C ALA A 17 18.50 -24.82 -5.84
N LEU A 18 19.22 -23.71 -5.62
CA LEU A 18 20.25 -23.23 -6.52
C LEU A 18 21.40 -24.24 -6.66
N ILE A 19 21.89 -24.80 -5.54
CA ILE A 19 22.94 -25.82 -5.53
C ILE A 19 22.50 -27.06 -6.32
N ALA A 20 21.27 -27.54 -6.11
CA ALA A 20 20.72 -28.67 -6.85
C ALA A 20 20.64 -28.39 -8.36
N LEU A 21 20.13 -27.22 -8.75
CA LEU A 21 20.03 -26.80 -10.16
C LEU A 21 21.41 -26.65 -10.82
N LEU A 22 22.39 -26.10 -10.11
CA LEU A 22 23.77 -26.00 -10.60
C LEU A 22 24.39 -27.40 -10.77
N GLY A 23 24.15 -28.33 -9.83
CA GLY A 23 24.59 -29.72 -9.94
C GLY A 23 24.01 -30.43 -11.17
N ILE A 24 22.71 -30.28 -11.42
CA ILE A 24 22.02 -30.81 -12.61
C ILE A 24 22.57 -30.17 -13.89
N GLY A 25 22.73 -28.84 -13.90
CA GLY A 25 23.27 -28.09 -15.03
C GLY A 25 24.71 -28.51 -15.36
N TRP A 26 25.54 -28.76 -14.34
CA TRP A 26 26.91 -29.23 -14.50
C TRP A 26 26.97 -30.67 -15.04
N ALA A 27 26.15 -31.57 -14.51
CA ALA A 27 26.03 -32.95 -15.02
C ALA A 27 25.60 -32.98 -16.49
N GLN A 28 24.80 -32.01 -16.93
CA GLN A 28 24.31 -31.89 -18.30
C GLN A 28 25.02 -30.82 -19.15
N ARG A 29 26.21 -30.34 -18.74
CA ARG A 29 26.91 -29.19 -19.37
C ARG A 29 27.19 -29.31 -20.88
N LYS A 30 27.20 -30.54 -21.41
CA LYS A 30 27.40 -30.81 -22.85
C LYS A 30 26.13 -30.57 -23.68
N LYS A 31 24.95 -30.57 -23.07
CA LYS A 31 23.67 -30.28 -23.72
C LYS A 31 23.39 -28.78 -23.66
N ARG A 32 22.72 -28.23 -24.69
CA ARG A 32 22.28 -26.82 -24.69
C ARG A 32 21.47 -26.46 -23.44
N LEU A 33 20.62 -27.39 -22.99
CA LEU A 33 19.80 -27.22 -21.79
C LEU A 33 20.63 -27.01 -20.51
N GLY A 34 21.69 -27.79 -20.30
CA GLY A 34 22.56 -27.68 -19.12
C GLY A 34 23.32 -26.35 -19.06
N ARG A 35 23.76 -25.83 -20.22
CA ARG A 35 24.35 -24.47 -20.31
C ARG A 35 23.31 -23.40 -19.97
N GLY A 36 22.08 -23.53 -20.46
CA GLY A 36 20.99 -22.63 -20.13
C GLY A 36 20.70 -22.59 -18.63
N VAL A 37 20.60 -23.76 -17.99
CA VAL A 37 20.37 -23.86 -16.54
C VAL A 37 21.49 -23.20 -15.74
N LEU A 38 22.76 -23.41 -16.11
CA LEU A 38 23.91 -22.82 -15.42
C LEU A 38 23.94 -21.29 -15.48
N ILE A 39 23.41 -20.68 -16.55
CA ILE A 39 23.38 -19.23 -16.72
C ILE A 39 22.11 -18.62 -16.09
N VAL A 40 20.94 -19.21 -16.37
CA VAL A 40 19.65 -18.65 -15.95
C VAL A 40 19.40 -18.84 -14.46
N SER A 41 19.81 -19.98 -13.88
CA SER A 41 19.59 -20.29 -12.46
C SER A 41 20.20 -19.25 -11.50
N PRO A 42 21.50 -18.89 -11.59
CA PRO A 42 22.07 -17.86 -10.71
C PRO A 42 21.46 -16.47 -10.95
N LEU A 43 21.11 -16.13 -12.19
CA LEU A 43 20.42 -14.88 -12.53
C LEU A 43 19.03 -14.82 -11.89
N ALA A 44 18.26 -15.90 -11.99
CA ALA A 44 16.94 -16.00 -11.38
C ALA A 44 17.02 -15.97 -9.84
N ALA A 45 17.99 -16.66 -9.25
CA ALA A 45 18.22 -16.63 -7.81
C ALA A 45 18.62 -15.23 -7.31
N ALA A 46 19.51 -14.52 -8.03
CA ALA A 46 19.87 -13.15 -7.71
C ALA A 46 18.65 -12.21 -7.78
N PHE A 47 17.80 -12.36 -8.79
CA PHE A 47 16.56 -11.59 -8.91
C PHE A 47 15.58 -11.86 -7.75
N LEU A 48 15.40 -13.13 -7.37
CA LEU A 48 14.57 -13.50 -6.22
C LEU A 48 15.14 -12.96 -4.91
N LEU A 49 16.46 -13.07 -4.69
CA LEU A 49 17.10 -12.51 -3.52
C LEU A 49 16.89 -10.99 -3.44
N LEU A 50 17.09 -10.26 -4.54
CA LEU A 50 16.78 -8.83 -4.62
C LEU A 50 15.31 -8.55 -4.32
N TYR A 51 14.39 -9.36 -4.86
CA TYR A 51 12.96 -9.21 -4.60
C TYR A 51 12.57 -9.38 -3.14
N PHE A 52 13.19 -10.31 -2.41
CA PHE A 52 12.87 -10.55 -1.01
C PHE A 52 13.65 -9.65 -0.05
N TRP A 53 14.90 -9.29 -0.37
CA TRP A 53 15.76 -8.49 0.52
C TRP A 53 15.56 -6.99 0.34
N HIS A 54 15.25 -6.52 -0.88
CA HIS A 54 15.09 -5.09 -1.14
C HIS A 54 13.62 -4.68 -0.99
N ILE A 55 13.21 -4.34 0.24
CA ILE A 55 11.83 -3.93 0.60
C ILE A 55 11.22 -2.92 -0.39
N PRO A 56 11.92 -1.85 -0.82
CA PRO A 56 11.35 -0.91 -1.79
C PRO A 56 11.03 -1.56 -3.15
N PHE A 57 11.86 -2.52 -3.60
CA PHE A 57 11.63 -3.22 -4.86
C PHE A 57 10.51 -4.25 -4.72
N HIS A 58 10.47 -4.98 -3.60
CA HIS A 58 9.36 -5.87 -3.25
C HIS A 58 8.01 -5.13 -3.34
N ASP A 59 7.92 -3.98 -2.69
CA ASP A 59 6.72 -3.15 -2.68
C ASP A 59 6.35 -2.64 -4.07
N ALA A 60 7.34 -2.18 -4.82
CA ALA A 60 7.13 -1.67 -6.18
C ALA A 60 6.62 -2.78 -7.11
N ALA A 61 7.19 -3.98 -7.04
CA ALA A 61 6.73 -5.13 -7.80
C ALA A 61 5.34 -5.60 -7.36
N ARG A 62 5.09 -5.68 -6.04
CA ARG A 62 3.77 -6.01 -5.50
C ARG A 62 2.69 -5.01 -5.92
N SER A 63 3.04 -3.73 -6.06
CA SER A 63 2.12 -2.70 -6.55
C SER A 63 1.64 -2.95 -7.99
N VAL A 64 2.42 -3.68 -8.79
CA VAL A 64 2.07 -4.03 -10.17
C VAL A 64 1.32 -5.36 -10.22
N LEU A 65 1.81 -6.37 -9.49
CA LEU A 65 1.30 -7.74 -9.54
C LEU A 65 0.00 -7.94 -8.73
N ALA A 66 -0.11 -7.29 -7.57
CA ALA A 66 -1.23 -7.46 -6.65
C ALA A 66 -1.61 -6.13 -5.95
N PRO A 67 -2.06 -5.11 -6.70
CA PRO A 67 -2.47 -3.84 -6.12
C PRO A 67 -3.76 -3.96 -5.31
N SER A 68 -3.79 -3.32 -4.15
CA SER A 68 -5.02 -2.99 -3.42
C SER A 68 -5.79 -1.93 -4.21
N ARG A 69 -7.05 -2.23 -4.57
CA ARG A 69 -7.88 -1.36 -5.42
C ARG A 69 -8.93 -0.57 -4.65
N SER A 70 -9.36 -1.09 -3.52
CA SER A 70 -10.37 -0.48 -2.68
C SER A 70 -10.05 -0.69 -1.22
N TYR A 71 -10.48 0.28 -0.43
CA TYR A 71 -10.61 0.21 1.01
C TYR A 71 -12.08 -0.03 1.33
N SER A 72 -12.33 -1.00 2.21
CA SER A 72 -13.62 -1.26 2.83
C SER A 72 -13.39 -1.35 4.34
N CYS A 73 -14.15 -0.62 5.13
CA CYS A 73 -14.18 -0.85 6.57
C CYS A 73 -15.38 -1.72 6.96
N GLU A 74 -15.10 -2.78 7.70
CA GLU A 74 -16.09 -3.52 8.48
C GLU A 74 -16.00 -3.00 9.92
N LEU A 75 -16.97 -2.18 10.34
CA LEU A 75 -17.13 -1.80 11.76
C LEU A 75 -18.06 -2.81 12.41
N ASP A 76 -17.52 -3.61 13.34
CA ASP A 76 -18.29 -4.48 14.24
C ASP A 76 -18.39 -3.84 15.64
N GLY A 77 -19.52 -4.05 16.33
CA GLY A 77 -19.49 -4.07 17.80
C GLY A 77 -20.74 -3.74 18.62
N ASP A 78 -21.84 -3.17 18.06
CA ASP A 78 -23.02 -2.84 18.91
C ASP A 78 -24.39 -3.06 18.24
N GLY A 79 -24.47 -3.96 17.25
CA GLY A 79 -25.75 -4.43 16.70
C GLY A 79 -26.68 -3.37 16.10
N SER A 80 -26.28 -2.10 16.03
CA SER A 80 -27.14 -1.02 15.58
C SER A 80 -26.36 -0.10 14.64
N ARG A 81 -26.78 -0.14 13.37
CA ARG A 81 -26.31 0.67 12.22
C ARG A 81 -25.14 0.05 11.46
N THR A 82 -25.50 -0.85 10.57
CA THR A 82 -24.83 -1.07 9.29
C THR A 82 -24.44 0.28 8.67
N LEU A 83 -23.19 0.70 8.81
CA LEU A 83 -22.62 1.56 7.79
C LEU A 83 -22.67 0.71 6.51
N GLU A 84 -23.51 1.12 5.55
CA GLU A 84 -23.36 0.59 4.20
C GLU A 84 -21.88 0.64 3.82
N PRO A 85 -21.33 -0.41 3.20
CA PRO A 85 -19.89 -0.54 2.97
C PRO A 85 -19.37 0.67 2.19
N PHE A 86 -18.82 1.65 2.91
CA PHE A 86 -18.29 2.86 2.32
C PHE A 86 -16.96 2.52 1.67
N THR A 87 -17.05 2.16 0.38
CA THR A 87 -15.90 1.70 -0.38
C THR A 87 -15.15 2.88 -0.96
N ILE A 88 -13.91 3.07 -0.51
CA ILE A 88 -13.03 4.14 -0.99
C ILE A 88 -12.02 3.53 -1.96
N PRO A 89 -12.05 3.84 -3.27
CA PRO A 89 -11.09 3.37 -4.24
C PRO A 89 -9.73 3.96 -3.91
N LEU A 90 -8.72 3.12 -4.04
CA LEU A 90 -7.35 3.50 -3.84
C LEU A 90 -6.70 3.87 -5.17
N PRO A 91 -5.67 4.72 -5.19
CA PRO A 91 -4.91 4.99 -6.40
C PRO A 91 -4.35 3.71 -7.02
N LYS A 92 -4.09 3.74 -8.33
CA LYS A 92 -3.41 2.62 -9.00
C LYS A 92 -2.05 2.39 -8.34
N ARG A 93 -1.60 1.13 -8.33
CA ARG A 93 -0.32 0.72 -7.73
C ARG A 93 -0.23 1.05 -6.22
N THR A 94 -1.31 0.76 -5.50
CA THR A 94 -1.36 0.88 -4.05
C THR A 94 -1.22 -0.50 -3.39
N VAL A 95 -0.47 -0.59 -2.30
CA VAL A 95 -0.17 -1.82 -1.57
C VAL A 95 -0.49 -1.61 -0.10
N PHE A 96 -1.30 -2.49 0.48
CA PHE A 96 -1.57 -2.51 1.91
C PHE A 96 -0.28 -2.72 2.71
N LYS A 97 -0.03 -1.85 3.70
CA LYS A 97 1.14 -1.94 4.58
C LYS A 97 0.80 -2.35 6.00
N GLY A 98 -0.38 -2.02 6.46
CA GLY A 98 -0.84 -2.36 7.79
C GLY A 98 -2.06 -1.54 8.18
N LYS A 99 -2.45 -1.69 9.44
CA LYS A 99 -3.57 -0.97 10.05
C LYS A 99 -3.23 -0.60 11.47
N THR A 100 -3.64 0.58 11.91
CA THR A 100 -3.64 0.93 13.33
C THR A 100 -4.88 0.34 14.00
N ASN A 101 -6.06 0.52 13.38
CA ASN A 101 -7.35 -0.03 13.79
C ASN A 101 -8.13 -0.58 12.59
N ALA A 102 -9.30 -1.21 12.81
CA ALA A 102 -10.13 -1.80 11.73
C ALA A 102 -10.44 -0.82 10.59
N CYS A 103 -10.70 0.46 10.89
CA CYS A 103 -10.97 1.51 9.89
C CYS A 103 -9.80 2.43 9.57
N SER A 104 -8.60 2.21 10.11
CA SER A 104 -7.48 3.14 9.88
C SER A 104 -6.27 2.40 9.28
N PRO A 105 -6.40 1.86 8.04
CA PRO A 105 -5.29 1.27 7.33
C PRO A 105 -4.38 2.34 6.73
N PHE A 106 -3.11 1.99 6.59
CA PHE A 106 -2.15 2.76 5.83
C PHE A 106 -1.65 1.93 4.65
N TYR A 107 -1.66 2.57 3.48
CA TYR A 107 -1.24 1.98 2.23
C TYR A 107 0.00 2.69 1.72
N ARG A 108 0.85 1.98 0.96
CA ARG A 108 1.90 2.58 0.15
C ARG A 108 1.42 2.68 -1.29
N THR A 109 1.39 3.87 -1.86
CA THR A 109 1.02 4.11 -3.25
C THR A 109 2.21 4.60 -4.07
N TYR A 110 2.27 4.17 -5.32
CA TYR A 110 3.21 4.69 -6.32
C TYR A 110 2.54 5.69 -7.27
N ALA A 111 1.31 6.10 -6.96
CA ALA A 111 0.63 7.17 -7.67
C ALA A 111 1.29 8.52 -7.38
N THR A 112 1.22 9.41 -8.37
CA THR A 112 1.61 10.82 -8.22
C THR A 112 0.59 11.61 -7.41
N ALA A 113 1.01 12.76 -6.88
CA ALA A 113 0.10 13.72 -6.23
C ALA A 113 -1.05 14.11 -7.16
N ASP A 114 -0.75 14.38 -8.43
CA ASP A 114 -1.75 14.72 -9.44
C ASP A 114 -2.74 13.59 -9.70
N GLU A 115 -2.27 12.34 -9.79
CA GLU A 115 -3.15 11.18 -9.95
C GLU A 115 -4.10 11.00 -8.76
N PHE A 116 -3.60 11.19 -7.54
CA PHE A 116 -4.40 11.13 -6.33
C PHE A 116 -5.42 12.27 -6.27
N ASN A 117 -4.98 13.50 -6.51
CA ASN A 117 -5.83 14.69 -6.50
C ASN A 117 -6.93 14.58 -7.57
N ARG A 118 -6.60 14.05 -8.75
CA ARG A 118 -7.58 13.78 -9.81
C ARG A 118 -8.59 12.70 -9.40
N LEU A 119 -8.11 11.57 -8.85
CA LEU A 119 -8.98 10.44 -8.44
C LEU A 119 -10.00 10.88 -7.38
N TYR A 120 -9.52 11.44 -6.27
CA TYR A 120 -10.39 11.85 -5.18
C TYR A 120 -11.19 13.10 -5.53
N GLY A 121 -10.64 14.01 -6.33
CA GLY A 121 -11.37 15.17 -6.84
C GLY A 121 -12.58 14.80 -7.71
N SER A 122 -12.47 13.77 -8.57
CA SER A 122 -13.65 13.26 -9.30
C SER A 122 -14.62 12.53 -8.37
N GLN A 123 -14.08 11.70 -7.47
CA GLN A 123 -14.92 10.86 -6.65
C GLN A 123 -15.74 11.64 -5.62
N LEU A 124 -15.15 12.66 -4.98
CA LEU A 124 -15.85 13.52 -4.03
C LEU A 124 -16.97 14.31 -4.70
N LYS A 125 -16.79 14.70 -5.98
CA LYS A 125 -17.87 15.31 -6.77
C LYS A 125 -19.03 14.35 -6.98
N ASP A 126 -18.74 13.09 -7.31
CA ASP A 126 -19.75 12.08 -7.52
C ASP A 126 -20.50 11.75 -6.21
N TRP A 127 -19.77 11.62 -5.10
CA TRP A 127 -20.36 11.43 -3.77
C TRP A 127 -21.26 12.60 -3.33
N LYS A 128 -20.89 13.84 -3.67
CA LYS A 128 -21.76 15.00 -3.39
C LYS A 128 -23.00 14.98 -4.26
N ARG A 129 -22.88 14.59 -5.53
CA ARG A 129 -24.02 14.48 -6.47
C ARG A 129 -24.99 13.37 -6.07
N SER A 130 -24.49 12.24 -5.57
CA SER A 130 -25.33 11.15 -5.08
C SER A 130 -25.89 11.40 -3.67
N GLY A 131 -25.51 12.51 -3.03
CA GLY A 131 -25.92 12.84 -1.67
C GLY A 131 -25.26 11.98 -0.59
N ALA A 132 -24.13 11.32 -0.87
CA ALA A 132 -23.38 10.55 0.13
C ALA A 132 -22.58 11.44 1.11
N ILE A 133 -22.19 12.65 0.67
CA ILE A 133 -21.49 13.64 1.49
C ILE A 133 -22.18 15.01 1.39
N ALA A 134 -22.08 15.80 2.45
CA ALA A 134 -22.53 17.20 2.47
C ALA A 134 -21.55 18.11 1.72
N GLY A 135 -20.25 17.81 1.79
CA GLY A 135 -19.20 18.58 1.13
C GLY A 135 -17.80 18.07 1.45
N TRP A 136 -16.78 18.74 0.93
CA TRP A 136 -15.39 18.42 1.21
C TRP A 136 -14.51 19.67 1.18
N THR A 137 -13.39 19.61 1.88
CA THR A 137 -12.34 20.64 1.88
C THR A 137 -11.04 20.02 1.37
N ARG A 138 -10.34 20.73 0.48
CA ARG A 138 -9.00 20.34 0.05
C ARG A 138 -7.99 20.83 1.09
N ILE A 139 -7.02 19.98 1.40
CA ILE A 139 -5.91 20.30 2.27
C ILE A 139 -4.67 20.41 1.40
N GLU A 140 -4.14 21.64 1.35
CA GLU A 140 -2.93 21.96 0.60
C GLU A 140 -1.71 21.30 1.21
N PRO A 141 -0.65 21.05 0.41
CA PRO A 141 0.59 20.51 0.92
C PRO A 141 1.19 21.46 1.95
N GLU A 142 1.12 21.06 3.21
CA GLU A 142 1.82 21.76 4.28
C GLU A 142 3.30 21.41 4.12
N ALA A 143 4.13 22.45 3.90
CA ALA A 143 5.58 22.28 3.89
C ALA A 143 5.98 21.65 5.23
N ALA A 144 6.94 20.72 5.18
CA ALA A 144 7.53 20.15 6.37
C ALA A 144 7.96 21.30 7.29
N GLY A 145 7.21 21.56 8.36
CA GLY A 145 7.61 22.52 9.38
C GLY A 145 8.96 22.10 9.97
N ASP A 146 9.65 23.02 10.60
CA ASP A 146 10.98 22.80 11.18
C ASP A 146 10.91 21.63 12.20
N GLY A 147 11.18 20.40 11.74
CA GLY A 147 11.03 19.17 12.52
C GLY A 147 10.09 18.07 11.97
N SER A 148 9.22 18.32 10.98
CA SER A 148 8.39 17.25 10.40
C SER A 148 9.08 16.61 9.18
N ALA A 149 9.34 15.30 9.23
CA ALA A 149 9.94 14.56 8.10
C ALA A 149 8.94 14.24 6.96
N TRP A 150 7.77 14.89 6.96
CA TRP A 150 6.66 14.53 6.09
C TRP A 150 5.92 15.77 5.60
N THR A 151 5.65 15.82 4.29
CA THR A 151 4.63 16.69 3.72
C THR A 151 3.32 15.91 3.61
N SER A 152 2.19 16.59 3.81
CA SER A 152 0.88 15.94 3.66
C SER A 152 -0.09 16.81 2.87
N GLU A 153 -0.82 16.20 1.96
CA GLU A 153 -1.91 16.82 1.20
C GLU A 153 -3.12 15.86 1.16
N GLY A 154 -4.32 16.37 0.92
CA GLY A 154 -5.48 15.50 0.86
C GLY A 154 -6.83 16.19 0.87
N PHE A 155 -7.83 15.45 1.33
CA PHE A 155 -9.21 15.90 1.40
C PHE A 155 -9.85 15.47 2.72
N ASP A 156 -10.67 16.37 3.26
CA ASP A 156 -11.55 16.08 4.39
C ASP A 156 -12.98 16.13 3.87
N ALA A 157 -13.66 14.99 3.84
CA ALA A 157 -15.03 14.84 3.33
C ALA A 157 -16.02 14.78 4.50
N ARG A 158 -17.02 15.65 4.53
CA ARG A 158 -18.05 15.69 5.56
C ARG A 158 -19.24 14.84 5.14
N LEU A 159 -19.52 13.77 5.89
CA LEU A 159 -20.70 12.94 5.76
C LEU A 159 -21.95 13.70 6.22
N ASN A 160 -23.13 13.26 5.79
CA ASN A 160 -24.40 13.91 6.14
C ASN A 160 -24.74 13.87 7.64
N ASP A 161 -24.15 12.92 8.37
CA ASP A 161 -24.28 12.81 9.83
C ASP A 161 -23.30 13.71 10.60
N GLY A 162 -22.52 14.53 9.90
CA GLY A 162 -21.55 15.47 10.47
C GLY A 162 -20.15 14.89 10.69
N ARG A 163 -19.94 13.58 10.52
CA ARG A 163 -18.60 12.97 10.61
C ARG A 163 -17.70 13.41 9.46
N ILE A 164 -16.39 13.42 9.70
CA ILE A 164 -15.38 13.81 8.71
C ILE A 164 -14.51 12.60 8.36
N VAL A 165 -14.48 12.23 7.09
CA VAL A 165 -13.56 11.23 6.54
C VAL A 165 -12.32 11.94 6.01
N SER A 166 -11.17 11.64 6.58
CA SER A 166 -9.89 12.26 6.21
C SER A 166 -9.12 11.32 5.28
N ILE A 167 -8.84 11.77 4.05
CA ILE A 167 -8.08 11.02 3.05
C ILE A 167 -6.79 11.78 2.77
N ARG A 168 -5.66 11.29 3.29
CA ARG A 168 -4.37 11.99 3.26
C ARG A 168 -3.31 11.19 2.51
N MET A 169 -2.56 11.87 1.66
CA MET A 169 -1.29 11.41 1.13
C MET A 169 -0.15 12.04 1.92
N ARG A 170 0.81 11.23 2.38
CA ARG A 170 2.01 11.66 3.06
C ARG A 170 3.23 11.28 2.25
N THR A 171 4.14 12.24 2.05
CA THR A 171 5.41 12.04 1.36
C THR A 171 6.55 12.32 2.35
N ALA A 172 7.46 11.37 2.53
CA ALA A 172 8.63 11.58 3.37
C ALA A 172 9.63 12.49 2.65
N THR A 173 10.19 13.46 3.35
CA THR A 173 11.22 14.35 2.81
C THR A 173 12.49 13.54 2.49
N GLY A 174 12.93 13.56 1.22
CA GLY A 174 14.15 12.87 0.79
C GLY A 174 14.00 11.39 0.38
N GLU A 175 12.82 10.78 0.48
CA GLU A 175 12.58 9.45 -0.10
C GLU A 175 12.05 9.56 -1.55
N SER A 176 12.77 8.98 -2.51
CA SER A 176 12.30 8.80 -3.90
C SER A 176 11.39 7.56 -4.06
N GLY A 177 10.79 7.08 -2.97
CA GLY A 177 9.98 5.85 -2.90
C GLY A 177 8.47 6.10 -3.00
N GLY A 178 7.67 5.02 -2.83
CA GLY A 178 6.20 5.12 -2.79
C GLY A 178 5.71 5.95 -1.60
N ARG A 179 4.67 6.75 -1.82
CA ARG A 179 4.03 7.64 -0.84
C ARG A 179 3.06 6.88 0.05
N MET A 180 2.77 7.37 1.24
CA MET A 180 1.80 6.74 2.14
C MET A 180 0.41 7.36 1.94
N VAL A 181 -0.63 6.53 1.83
CA VAL A 181 -2.03 6.96 1.85
C VAL A 181 -2.64 6.47 3.15
N ALA A 182 -3.20 7.39 3.91
CA ALA A 182 -3.94 7.12 5.13
C ALA A 182 -5.39 7.56 4.93
N ILE A 183 -6.31 6.69 5.30
CA ILE A 183 -7.74 6.97 5.35
C ILE A 183 -8.13 6.82 6.81
N ASP A 184 -8.71 7.87 7.37
CA ASP A 184 -9.20 7.86 8.75
C ASP A 184 -10.68 8.22 8.79
N ILE A 185 -11.44 7.36 9.44
CA ILE A 185 -12.86 7.55 9.71
C ILE A 185 -12.98 7.57 11.23
N PRO A 186 -13.21 8.73 11.85
CA PRO A 186 -13.37 8.81 13.29
C PRO A 186 -14.54 7.90 13.68
N ALA A 187 -14.31 7.05 14.68
CA ALA A 187 -15.39 6.34 15.33
C ALA A 187 -16.44 7.37 15.77
N THR A 188 -17.72 7.05 15.60
CA THR A 188 -18.77 7.79 16.30
C THR A 188 -18.36 7.80 17.77
N THR A 189 -18.01 8.97 18.30
CA THR A 189 -18.10 9.19 19.74
C THR A 189 -19.55 8.91 20.06
N GLY A 190 -19.84 7.68 20.52
CA GLY A 190 -21.06 7.39 21.24
C GLY A 190 -21.20 8.52 22.24
N GLY A 191 -22.35 9.18 22.21
CA GLY A 191 -22.56 10.38 22.99
C GLY A 191 -22.09 10.15 24.41
N LEU A 192 -21.14 10.97 24.86
CA LEU A 192 -21.14 11.42 26.24
C LEU A 192 -22.40 12.27 26.40
N ALA A 193 -23.54 11.57 26.46
CA ALA A 193 -24.81 12.11 26.87
C ALA A 193 -24.94 11.82 28.36
N ARG A 194 -24.63 12.87 29.12
CA ARG A 194 -24.91 13.12 30.55
C ARG A 194 -24.00 12.42 31.57
#